data_AF-A0A3D4VXR4-F1
#
_entry.id   AF-A0A3D4VXR4-F1
#
_cell.length_a   1.000
_cell.length_b   1.000
_cell.length_c   1.000
_cell.angle_alpha   90.00
_cell.angle_beta   90.00
_cell.angle_gamma   90.00
#
_symmetry.space_group_name_H-M   'P 1'
#
loop_
_entity.id
_entity.type
_entity.pdbx_description
1 polymer ?
#
loop_
_entity_poly.entity_id
_entity_poly.type
_entity_poly.pdbx_seq_one_letter_code
_entity_poly.pdbx_strand_id
1 'polypeptide(L)'
;MSELYDILVETPPTKVILLALDQGLWDCERSLAELAALCEANHMEAVAEVTQKRQTPETGIVLGSGKLEEAAAAAAELGAVCAVFDGELTGSQIRNISTALGGLEVIDRTMLILEIFRSRAVTNEGKLQTELALLRYRLPRLQGMGESLSRQGGGG
;
A
#
# COMPACT_ATOMS: atom_id res chain seq x y z
N MET A 1 18.19 34.98 9.64
CA MET A 1 17.42 34.44 10.78
C MET A 1 16.03 33.95 10.39
N SER A 2 15.43 34.40 9.28
CA SER A 2 14.15 33.86 8.76
C SER A 2 14.32 32.54 7.99
N GLU A 3 15.38 32.38 7.21
CA GLU A 3 15.59 31.19 6.36
C GLU A 3 15.88 29.89 7.13
N LEU A 4 16.24 29.96 8.42
CA LEU A 4 16.51 28.77 9.24
C LEU A 4 15.25 28.22 9.94
N TYR A 5 14.19 29.02 10.07
CA TYR A 5 12.92 28.61 10.67
C TYR A 5 12.01 27.88 9.67
N ASP A 6 12.14 28.16 8.37
CA ASP A 6 11.41 27.44 7.32
C ASP A 6 11.96 26.01 7.08
N ILE A 7 13.12 25.67 7.64
CA ILE A 7 13.73 24.32 7.56
C ILE A 7 13.13 23.36 8.61
N LEU A 8 12.41 23.87 9.60
CA LEU A 8 11.71 23.07 10.62
C LEU A 8 10.23 22.80 10.26
N VAL A 9 9.84 22.99 9.00
CA VAL A 9 8.56 22.47 8.52
C VAL A 9 8.70 20.96 8.48
N GLU A 10 8.17 20.28 9.51
CA GLU A 10 7.97 18.83 9.47
C GLU A 10 7.35 18.50 8.12
N THR A 11 7.98 17.60 7.38
CA THR A 11 7.43 17.12 6.11
C THR A 11 5.99 16.68 6.37
N PRO A 12 4.99 17.17 5.61
CA PRO A 12 3.62 16.75 5.84
C PRO A 12 3.52 15.23 5.65
N PRO A 13 2.68 14.55 6.45
CA PRO A 13 2.53 13.10 6.33
C PRO A 13 2.08 12.72 4.92
N THR A 14 2.54 11.55 4.48
CA THR A 14 2.15 11.01 3.18
C THR A 14 0.65 10.66 3.21
N LYS A 15 -0.15 11.34 2.40
CA LYS A 15 -1.58 11.07 2.30
C LYS A 15 -1.84 9.74 1.61
N VAL A 16 -2.66 8.90 2.23
CA VAL A 16 -3.01 7.57 1.75
C VAL A 16 -4.50 7.31 1.76
N ILE A 17 -4.96 6.44 0.87
CA ILE A 17 -6.31 5.86 0.95
C ILE A 17 -6.24 4.43 1.47
N LEU A 18 -7.18 4.05 2.33
CA LEU A 18 -7.28 2.68 2.84
C LEU A 18 -8.28 1.90 2.00
N LEU A 19 -7.93 0.67 1.65
CA LEU A 19 -8.77 -0.23 0.86
C LEU A 19 -9.05 -1.51 1.65
N ALA A 20 -10.30 -1.95 1.74
CA ALA A 20 -10.62 -3.22 2.40
C ALA A 20 -11.75 -4.00 1.72
N LEU A 21 -11.64 -5.33 1.78
CA LEU A 21 -12.70 -6.25 1.39
C LEU A 21 -13.36 -6.82 2.66
N ASP A 22 -14.63 -6.50 2.88
CA ASP A 22 -15.43 -7.07 3.96
C ASP A 22 -16.11 -8.37 3.51
N GLN A 23 -15.56 -9.49 3.95
CA GLN A 23 -16.13 -10.83 3.73
C GLN A 23 -17.09 -11.25 4.86
N GLY A 24 -17.30 -10.42 5.89
CA GLY A 24 -18.11 -10.73 7.07
C GLY A 24 -17.45 -11.73 8.02
N LEU A 25 -16.15 -11.96 7.88
CA LEU A 25 -15.36 -12.91 8.69
C LEU A 25 -14.79 -12.26 9.96
N TRP A 26 -14.66 -10.94 9.97
CA TRP A 26 -14.14 -10.14 11.08
C TRP A 26 -14.74 -8.73 11.05
N ASP A 27 -14.49 -7.96 12.11
CA ASP A 27 -14.88 -6.56 12.20
C ASP A 27 -13.99 -5.70 11.29
N CYS A 28 -14.52 -5.35 10.11
CA CYS A 28 -13.80 -4.58 9.10
C CYS A 28 -13.50 -3.15 9.56
N GLU A 29 -14.42 -2.50 10.27
CA GLU A 29 -14.23 -1.13 10.77
C GLU A 29 -13.08 -1.09 11.78
N ARG A 30 -13.05 -2.05 12.71
CA ARG A 30 -11.94 -2.18 13.65
C ARG A 30 -10.61 -2.46 12.96
N SER A 31 -10.61 -3.31 11.94
CA SER A 31 -9.41 -3.64 11.16
C SER A 31 -8.85 -2.41 10.44
N LEU A 32 -9.72 -1.57 9.86
CA LEU A 32 -9.32 -0.32 9.22
C LEU A 32 -8.81 0.73 10.22
N ALA A 33 -9.45 0.85 11.38
CA ALA A 33 -8.96 1.73 12.45
C ALA A 33 -7.54 1.33 12.91
N GLU A 34 -7.24 0.03 12.99
CA GLU A 34 -5.89 -0.47 13.25
C GLU A 34 -4.93 -0.12 12.09
N LEU A 35 -5.36 -0.32 10.84
CA LEU A 35 -4.56 0.01 9.66
C LEU A 35 -4.22 1.51 9.60
N ALA A 36 -5.17 2.38 9.94
CA ALA A 36 -4.96 3.81 10.05
C ALA A 36 -3.90 4.15 11.10
N ALA A 37 -3.96 3.53 12.29
CA ALA A 37 -2.94 3.70 13.33
C ALA A 37 -1.55 3.20 12.90
N LEU A 38 -1.48 2.14 12.08
CA LEU A 38 -0.21 1.70 11.47
C LEU A 38 0.32 2.72 10.46
N CYS A 39 -0.56 3.35 9.67
CA CYS A 39 -0.19 4.43 8.75
C CYS A 39 0.41 5.62 9.53
N GLU A 40 -0.26 6.07 10.58
CA GLU A 40 0.23 7.14 11.47
C GLU A 40 1.62 6.81 12.04
N ALA A 41 1.80 5.56 12.50
CA ALA A 41 3.07 5.06 13.02
C ALA A 41 4.22 5.07 11.98
N ASN A 42 3.91 5.22 10.70
CA ASN A 42 4.86 5.32 9.59
C ASN A 42 4.80 6.67 8.86
N HIS A 43 4.33 7.73 9.55
CA HIS A 43 4.24 9.10 9.00
C HIS A 43 3.35 9.21 7.75
N MET A 44 2.27 8.44 7.72
CA MET A 44 1.21 8.49 6.71
C MET A 44 -0.10 8.98 7.34
N GLU A 45 -0.95 9.63 6.54
CA GLU A 45 -2.27 10.13 6.94
C GLU A 45 -3.34 9.46 6.08
N ALA A 46 -4.23 8.69 6.71
CA ALA A 46 -5.37 8.08 6.02
C ALA A 46 -6.45 9.15 5.73
N VAL A 47 -6.56 9.57 4.48
CA VAL A 47 -7.49 10.64 4.07
C VAL A 47 -8.85 10.11 3.60
N ALA A 48 -8.95 8.83 3.25
CA ALA A 48 -10.20 8.16 2.95
C ALA A 48 -10.10 6.65 3.20
N GLU A 49 -11.26 6.03 3.41
CA GLU A 49 -11.43 4.59 3.54
C GLU A 49 -12.43 4.10 2.49
N VAL A 50 -12.06 3.07 1.74
CA VAL A 50 -12.90 2.47 0.70
C VAL A 50 -13.07 0.99 1.00
N THR A 51 -14.28 0.61 1.39
CA THR A 51 -14.63 -0.77 1.71
C THR A 51 -15.60 -1.36 0.71
N GLN A 52 -15.47 -2.65 0.45
CA GLN A 52 -16.46 -3.40 -0.32
C GLN A 52 -16.89 -4.64 0.42
N LYS A 53 -18.19 -4.77 0.67
CA LYS A 53 -18.77 -6.00 1.20
C LYS A 53 -18.99 -7.02 0.09
N ARG A 54 -18.25 -8.13 0.11
CA ARG A 54 -18.37 -9.22 -0.89
C ARG A 54 -17.72 -10.50 -0.36
N GLN A 55 -18.35 -11.65 -0.61
CA GLN A 55 -17.84 -12.95 -0.17
C GLN A 55 -16.61 -13.42 -0.96
N THR A 56 -16.68 -13.35 -2.29
CA THR A 56 -15.59 -13.83 -3.16
C THR A 56 -14.79 -12.64 -3.70
N PRO A 57 -13.47 -12.57 -3.43
CA PRO A 57 -12.61 -11.53 -3.98
C PRO A 57 -12.53 -11.66 -5.50
N GLU A 58 -12.36 -10.54 -6.18
CA GLU A 58 -12.05 -10.57 -7.60
C GLU A 58 -10.59 -11.01 -7.80
N THR A 59 -10.35 -12.06 -8.59
CA THR A 59 -9.04 -12.73 -8.68
C THR A 59 -7.88 -11.76 -8.94
N GLY A 60 -8.09 -10.75 -9.80
CA GLY A 60 -7.06 -9.82 -10.23
C GLY A 60 -6.91 -8.55 -9.40
N ILE A 61 -7.99 -8.07 -8.76
CA ILE A 61 -8.02 -6.74 -8.13
C ILE A 61 -8.61 -6.74 -6.72
N VAL A 62 -9.02 -7.91 -6.21
CA VAL A 62 -9.61 -8.18 -4.90
C VAL A 62 -10.97 -7.51 -4.66
N LEU A 63 -11.05 -6.21 -4.93
CA LEU A 63 -12.25 -5.39 -5.03
C LEU A 63 -12.82 -5.42 -6.46
N GLY A 64 -14.02 -4.91 -6.67
CA GLY A 64 -14.60 -4.72 -8.01
C GLY A 64 -14.09 -3.45 -8.69
N SER A 65 -14.08 -3.44 -10.02
CA SER A 65 -13.58 -2.32 -10.83
C SER A 65 -14.23 -0.97 -10.48
N GLY A 66 -15.56 -0.91 -10.39
CA GLY A 66 -16.26 0.33 -10.02
C GLY A 66 -15.87 0.85 -8.64
N LYS A 67 -15.50 -0.04 -7.70
CA LYS A 67 -15.05 0.37 -6.37
C LYS A 67 -13.62 0.93 -6.39
N LEU A 68 -12.77 0.43 -7.29
CA LEU A 68 -11.44 1.01 -7.53
C LEU A 68 -11.54 2.34 -8.29
N GLU A 69 -12.52 2.51 -9.18
CA GLU A 69 -12.80 3.82 -9.80
C GLU A 69 -13.22 4.87 -8.75
N GLU A 70 -14.11 4.49 -7.81
CA GLU A 70 -14.46 5.35 -6.67
C GLU A 70 -13.22 5.71 -5.83
N ALA A 71 -12.36 4.72 -5.56
CA ALA A 71 -11.12 4.94 -4.82
C ALA A 71 -10.13 5.86 -5.56
N ALA A 72 -10.00 5.70 -6.88
CA ALA A 72 -9.16 6.55 -7.71
C ALA A 72 -9.64 8.00 -7.71
N ALA A 73 -10.96 8.21 -7.79
CA ALA A 73 -11.56 9.54 -7.71
C ALA A 73 -11.29 10.19 -6.33
N ALA A 74 -11.51 9.45 -5.24
CA ALA A 74 -11.24 9.93 -3.88
C ALA A 74 -9.75 10.24 -3.67
N ALA A 75 -8.84 9.40 -4.17
CA ALA A 75 -7.41 9.64 -4.09
C ALA A 75 -7.01 10.94 -4.83
N ALA A 76 -7.55 11.16 -6.02
CA ALA A 76 -7.28 12.37 -6.80
C ALA A 76 -7.84 13.63 -6.12
N GLU A 77 -9.06 13.56 -5.58
CA GLU A 77 -9.72 14.67 -4.88
C GLU A 77 -8.97 15.08 -3.60
N LEU A 78 -8.52 14.08 -2.82
CA LEU A 78 -7.91 14.30 -1.51
C LEU A 78 -6.38 14.45 -1.56
N GLY A 79 -5.79 14.21 -2.73
CA GLY A 79 -4.34 14.27 -2.96
C GLY A 79 -3.58 13.12 -2.32
N ALA A 80 -4.17 11.93 -2.25
CA ALA A 80 -3.47 10.73 -1.81
C ALA A 80 -2.47 10.28 -2.88
N VAL A 81 -1.30 9.81 -2.44
CA VAL A 81 -0.22 9.35 -3.34
C VAL A 81 0.06 7.85 -3.21
N CYS A 82 -0.57 7.19 -2.25
CA CYS A 82 -0.45 5.76 -2.02
C CYS A 82 -1.79 5.17 -1.54
N ALA A 83 -2.05 3.92 -1.88
CA ALA A 83 -3.14 3.13 -1.33
C ALA A 83 -2.58 2.01 -0.45
N VAL A 84 -3.19 1.83 0.72
CA VAL A 84 -2.85 0.76 1.67
C VAL A 84 -4.01 -0.23 1.73
N PHE A 85 -3.74 -1.47 1.31
CA PHE A 85 -4.75 -2.53 1.32
C PHE A 85 -4.74 -3.32 2.64
N ASP A 86 -5.95 -3.52 3.19
CA ASP A 86 -6.20 -4.22 4.44
C ASP A 86 -6.17 -5.75 4.27
N GLY A 87 -4.97 -6.28 4.04
CA GLY A 87 -4.74 -7.71 3.80
C GLY A 87 -3.39 -7.93 3.14
N GLU A 88 -3.12 -9.17 2.72
CA GLU A 88 -1.95 -9.48 1.90
C GLU A 88 -2.35 -9.53 0.42
N LEU A 89 -1.54 -8.90 -0.44
CA LEU A 89 -1.74 -8.91 -1.89
C LEU A 89 -0.64 -9.69 -2.59
N THR A 90 -1.02 -10.44 -3.62
CA THR A 90 -0.07 -11.01 -4.58
C THR A 90 0.56 -9.91 -5.45
N GLY A 91 1.71 -10.20 -6.06
CA GLY A 91 2.39 -9.21 -6.92
C GLY A 91 1.57 -8.79 -8.14
N SER A 92 0.72 -9.67 -8.69
CA SER A 92 -0.21 -9.32 -9.77
C SER A 92 -1.34 -8.42 -9.28
N GLN A 93 -1.89 -8.67 -8.09
CA GLN A 93 -2.93 -7.84 -7.51
C GLN A 93 -2.44 -6.41 -7.24
N ILE A 94 -1.24 -6.26 -6.66
CA ILE A 94 -0.62 -4.93 -6.45
C ILE A 94 -0.55 -4.14 -7.77
N ARG A 95 -0.07 -4.77 -8.85
CA ARG A 95 0.05 -4.10 -10.16
C ARG A 95 -1.32 -3.75 -10.75
N ASN A 96 -2.27 -4.67 -10.69
CA ASN A 96 -3.59 -4.46 -11.27
C ASN A 96 -4.36 -3.37 -10.52
N ILE A 97 -4.30 -3.36 -9.18
CA ILE A 97 -4.89 -2.31 -8.34
C ILE A 97 -4.20 -0.98 -8.63
N SER A 98 -2.87 -0.94 -8.68
CA SER A 98 -2.12 0.29 -9.03
C SER A 98 -2.54 0.83 -10.40
N THR A 99 -2.71 -0.04 -11.39
CA THR A 99 -3.21 0.33 -12.73
C THR A 99 -4.61 0.90 -12.67
N ALA A 100 -5.53 0.26 -11.92
CA ALA A 100 -6.90 0.71 -11.75
C ALA A 100 -6.99 2.05 -10.98
N LEU A 101 -6.02 2.34 -10.11
CA LEU A 101 -5.89 3.60 -9.38
C LEU A 101 -5.09 4.68 -10.14
N GLY A 102 -4.91 4.53 -11.47
CA GLY A 102 -4.21 5.53 -12.28
C GLY A 102 -2.69 5.58 -12.08
N GLY A 103 -2.08 4.47 -11.62
CA GLY A 103 -0.64 4.37 -11.36
C GLY A 103 -0.22 4.74 -9.94
N LEU A 104 -1.18 4.90 -9.02
CA LEU A 104 -0.92 5.15 -7.60
C LEU A 104 -0.05 4.02 -7.01
N GLU A 105 0.84 4.36 -6.08
CA GLU A 105 1.57 3.34 -5.32
C GLU A 105 0.58 2.50 -4.51
N VAL A 106 0.78 1.18 -4.47
CA VAL A 106 -0.06 0.27 -3.70
C VAL A 106 0.83 -0.57 -2.80
N ILE A 107 0.58 -0.50 -1.50
CA ILE A 107 1.18 -1.38 -0.51
C ILE A 107 0.09 -2.16 0.21
N ASP A 108 0.46 -3.30 0.77
CA ASP A 108 -0.43 -4.11 1.59
C ASP A 108 -0.06 -3.99 3.07
N ARG A 109 -0.89 -4.53 3.96
CA ARG A 109 -0.67 -4.45 5.41
C ARG A 109 0.69 -5.03 5.82
N THR A 110 1.11 -6.12 5.20
CA THR A 110 2.40 -6.77 5.48
C THR A 110 3.56 -5.83 5.15
N MET A 111 3.52 -5.18 3.98
CA MET A 111 4.54 -4.22 3.58
C MET A 111 4.62 -3.02 4.53
N LEU A 112 3.47 -2.44 4.92
CA LEU A 112 3.43 -1.33 5.90
C LEU A 112 4.08 -1.73 7.23
N ILE A 113 3.79 -2.91 7.75
CA ILE A 113 4.40 -3.40 8.99
C ILE A 113 5.92 -3.56 8.85
N LEU A 114 6.40 -4.08 7.72
CA LEU A 114 7.84 -4.22 7.46
C LEU A 114 8.55 -2.85 7.37
N GLU A 115 7.88 -1.85 6.79
CA GLU A 115 8.37 -0.47 6.73
C GLU A 115 8.50 0.16 8.12
N ILE A 116 7.50 -0.04 8.99
CA ILE A 116 7.55 0.40 10.40
C ILE A 116 8.69 -0.29 11.16
N PHE A 117 8.90 -1.58 10.95
CA PHE A 117 10.04 -2.26 11.57
C PHE A 117 11.37 -1.75 11.01
N ARG A 118 11.43 -1.42 9.72
CA ARG A 118 12.66 -0.89 9.12
C ARG A 118 13.02 0.46 9.73
N SER A 119 12.03 1.35 9.90
CA SER A 119 12.25 2.68 10.48
C SER A 119 12.67 2.62 11.95
N ARG A 120 12.25 1.59 12.69
CA ARG A 120 12.54 1.40 14.12
C ARG A 120 13.78 0.54 14.40
N ALA A 121 14.34 -0.16 13.41
CA ALA A 121 15.45 -1.08 13.62
C ALA A 121 16.77 -0.33 13.94
N VAL A 122 17.21 -0.39 15.20
CA VAL A 122 18.45 0.28 15.65
C VAL A 122 19.66 -0.65 15.59
N THR A 123 19.52 -1.89 16.07
CA THR A 123 20.63 -2.86 16.16
C THR A 123 20.97 -3.46 14.80
N ASN A 124 22.22 -3.89 14.61
CA ASN A 124 22.65 -4.54 13.38
C ASN A 124 21.85 -5.82 13.10
N GLU A 125 21.60 -6.62 14.13
CA GLU A 125 20.77 -7.81 14.03
C GLU A 125 19.34 -7.47 13.62
N GLY A 126 18.72 -6.47 14.25
CA GLY A 126 17.37 -6.00 13.91
C GLY A 126 17.28 -5.53 12.46
N LYS A 127 18.24 -4.72 12.01
CA LYS A 127 18.32 -4.26 10.62
C LYS A 127 18.42 -5.44 9.64
N LEU A 128 19.28 -6.42 9.92
CA LEU A 128 19.44 -7.60 9.07
C LEU A 128 18.16 -8.45 9.01
N GLN A 129 17.47 -8.63 10.13
CA GLN A 129 16.21 -9.38 10.16
C GLN A 129 15.11 -8.68 9.37
N THR A 130 14.99 -7.36 9.50
CA THR A 130 14.02 -6.58 8.74
C THR A 130 14.32 -6.60 7.25
N GLU A 131 15.59 -6.43 6.84
CA GLU A 131 15.96 -6.52 5.43
C GLU A 131 15.72 -7.92 4.86
N LEU A 132 16.03 -8.98 5.62
CA LEU A 132 15.72 -10.35 5.22
C LEU A 132 14.21 -10.56 5.02
N ALA A 133 13.38 -10.00 5.91
CA ALA A 133 11.93 -10.07 5.80
C ALA A 133 11.42 -9.30 4.57
N LEU A 134 11.95 -8.11 4.30
CA LEU A 134 11.65 -7.32 3.09
C LEU A 134 12.03 -8.09 1.81
N LEU A 135 13.22 -8.71 1.78
CA LEU A 135 13.65 -9.52 0.64
C LEU A 135 12.73 -10.72 0.41
N ARG A 136 12.35 -11.43 1.49
CA ARG A 136 11.41 -12.55 1.42
C ARG A 136 10.02 -12.13 0.94
N TYR A 137 9.54 -10.97 1.36
CA TYR A 137 8.26 -10.43 0.91
C TYR A 137 8.30 -10.03 -0.57
N ARG A 138 9.37 -9.37 -1.01
CA ARG A 138 9.55 -8.86 -2.38
C ARG A 138 9.81 -9.98 -3.40
N LEU A 139 10.62 -10.98 -3.05
CA LEU A 139 11.04 -12.04 -3.98
C LEU A 139 9.90 -12.68 -4.80
N PRO A 140 8.81 -13.22 -4.19
CA PRO A 140 7.72 -13.82 -4.96
C PRO A 140 6.92 -12.80 -5.78
N ARG A 141 6.97 -11.51 -5.41
CA ARG A 141 6.24 -10.43 -6.10
C ARG A 141 7.00 -9.89 -7.32
N LEU A 142 8.33 -10.04 -7.34
CA LEU A 142 9.21 -9.64 -8.44
C LEU A 142 9.30 -10.68 -9.56
N GLN A 143 9.17 -11.97 -9.27
CA GLN A 143 9.37 -13.06 -10.24
C GLN A 143 8.46 -12.96 -11.49
N GLY A 144 7.28 -12.36 -11.38
CA GLY A 144 6.37 -12.12 -12.51
C GLY A 144 6.65 -10.85 -13.35
N MET A 145 7.64 -10.03 -12.98
CA MET A 145 8.00 -8.80 -13.72
C MET A 145 8.89 -9.10 -14.94
N GLY A 146 9.68 -10.18 -14.89
CA GLY A 146 10.58 -10.57 -15.98
C GLY A 146 9.86 -10.88 -17.30
N GLU A 147 8.65 -11.44 -17.25
CA GLU A 147 7.84 -11.73 -18.44
C GLU A 147 7.18 -10.49 -19.08
N SER A 148 6.91 -9.46 -18.28
CA SER A 148 6.39 -8.17 -18.79
C SER A 148 7.50 -7.37 -19.47
N LEU A 149 8.73 -7.45 -18.97
CA LEU A 149 9.91 -6.80 -19.56
C LEU A 149 10.44 -7.56 -20.79
N SER A 150 10.33 -8.91 -20.82
CA SER A 150 10.77 -9.72 -21.96
C SER A 150 9.90 -9.56 -23.20
N ARG A 151 8.59 -9.34 -23.03
CA ARG A 151 7.67 -9.03 -24.15
C ARG A 151 7.95 -7.68 -24.82
N GLN A 152 8.61 -6.74 -24.13
CA GLN A 152 8.98 -5.45 -24.70
C GLN A 152 10.29 -5.48 -25.50
N GLY A 153 11.11 -6.55 -25.36
CA GLY A 153 12.38 -6.72 -26.08
C GLY A 153 12.38 -7.75 -27.21
N GLY A 154 11.29 -8.50 -27.40
CA GLY A 154 11.23 -9.66 -28.31
C GLY A 154 10.43 -9.46 -29.59
N GLY A 155 10.30 -8.22 -30.08
CA GLY A 155 9.66 -7.90 -31.36
C GLY A 155 10.70 -7.56 -32.43
N GLY A 156 11.32 -8.59 -33.00
CA GLY A 156 12.16 -8.54 -34.19
C GLY A 156 11.84 -9.72 -35.08
#